data_AF-A0A353N9M8-F1
#
_entry.id   AF-A0A353N9M8-F1
#
_cell.length_a   1.000
_cell.length_b   1.000
_cell.length_c   1.000
_cell.angle_alpha   90.00
_cell.angle_beta   90.00
_cell.angle_gamma   90.00
#
_symmetry.space_group_name_H-M   'P 1'
#
loop_
_entity.id
_entity.type
_entity.pdbx_description
1 polymer ?
#
loop_
_entity_poly.entity_id
_entity_poly.type
_entity_poly.pdbx_seq_one_letter_code
_entity_poly.pdbx_strand_id
1 'polypeptide(L)'
;MEQKNTVLIDNQVVELNGEKNILELTRKIGIELPTFCYHSELSLYGACRMCVVEIEGRGIMASCSTPPTPGMKILTNSPRVQRVRRTVLELLLANHERECTTCDRNGSCKLQELANRFGVKKIRFGERDIKLPLDQSSPSIVRDPNKCILCGDCVRMCSEVQGIGALDFTGRGSKATVAPAFNKQLSEVECVNCGQCSAVCPTGALVVKDETDKAWAAINNPEKMVVVQVAPAVRVALGEEFGLPAGEIVTGKVVSALKRLGFDKVFDTCITADLTVIEETNEFISRLQQGEKLPQFTSCCPA
;
A
#
# COMPACT_ATOMS: atom_id res chain seq x y z
N MET A 1 -6.23 11.61 45.88
CA MET A 1 -5.44 10.53 45.25
C MET A 1 -5.49 10.77 43.76
N GLU A 2 -4.42 11.27 43.16
CA GLU A 2 -4.32 11.34 41.69
C GLU A 2 -4.48 9.93 41.13
N GLN A 3 -5.53 9.72 40.32
CA GLN A 3 -5.64 8.51 39.52
C GLN A 3 -4.44 8.51 38.57
N LYS A 4 -3.47 7.61 38.81
CA LYS A 4 -2.35 7.41 37.91
C LYS A 4 -2.89 7.18 36.50
N ASN A 5 -2.55 8.08 35.58
CA ASN A 5 -3.00 8.09 34.18
C ASN A 5 -2.26 7.02 33.37
N THR A 6 -2.37 5.77 33.81
CA THR A 6 -1.57 4.64 33.33
C THR A 6 -2.43 3.45 32.95
N VAL A 7 -1.97 2.66 32.00
CA VAL A 7 -2.51 1.34 31.66
C VAL A 7 -1.44 0.27 31.86
N LEU A 8 -1.86 -0.99 31.96
CA LEU A 8 -0.97 -2.15 32.01
C LEU A 8 -1.05 -2.89 30.67
N ILE A 9 0.04 -2.97 29.91
CA ILE A 9 0.11 -3.73 28.65
C ILE A 9 1.16 -4.83 28.83
N ASP A 10 0.75 -6.10 28.76
CA ASP A 10 1.64 -7.26 28.93
C ASP A 10 2.57 -7.14 30.16
N ASN A 11 1.99 -6.74 31.29
CA ASN A 11 2.66 -6.47 32.58
C ASN A 11 3.58 -5.23 32.62
N GLN A 12 3.63 -4.43 31.56
CA GLN A 12 4.34 -3.15 31.53
C GLN A 12 3.38 -2.00 31.85
N VAL A 13 3.76 -1.13 32.79
CA VAL A 13 3.01 0.08 33.10
C VAL A 13 3.34 1.13 32.04
N VAL A 14 2.31 1.63 31.35
CA VAL A 14 2.46 2.60 30.27
C VAL A 14 1.66 3.86 30.62
N GLU A 15 2.33 5.00 30.57
CA GLU A 15 1.71 6.31 30.76
C GLU A 15 0.93 6.74 29.52
N LEU A 16 -0.27 7.30 29.76
CA LEU A 16 -1.12 7.86 28.72
C LEU A 16 -0.72 9.32 28.47
N ASN A 17 -0.30 9.60 27.24
CA ASN A 17 0.15 10.91 26.77
C ASN A 17 -0.73 11.45 25.62
N GLY A 18 -2.00 11.05 25.58
CA GLY A 18 -2.97 11.51 24.59
C GLY A 18 -2.99 10.68 23.29
N GLU A 19 -2.51 9.44 23.33
CA GLU A 19 -2.59 8.51 22.20
C GLU A 19 -4.05 8.27 21.81
N LYS A 20 -4.34 8.24 20.50
CA LYS A 20 -5.73 8.20 20.01
C LYS A 20 -6.42 6.88 20.33
N ASN A 21 -5.65 5.80 20.32
CA ASN A 21 -6.14 4.43 20.43
C ASN A 21 -5.06 3.51 21.02
N ILE A 22 -5.47 2.32 21.46
CA ILE A 22 -4.58 1.32 22.05
C ILE A 22 -3.47 0.89 21.06
N LEU A 23 -3.72 0.89 19.75
CA LEU A 23 -2.72 0.48 18.74
C LEU A 23 -1.51 1.44 18.74
N GLU A 24 -1.75 2.75 18.74
CA GLU A 24 -0.68 3.76 18.86
C GLU A 24 0.07 3.62 20.19
N LEU A 25 -0.66 3.34 21.28
CA LEU A 25 -0.06 3.12 22.59
C LEU A 25 0.85 1.87 22.62
N THR A 26 0.47 0.79 21.94
CA THR A 26 1.35 -0.40 21.82
C THR A 26 2.60 -0.10 21.01
N ARG A 27 2.51 0.72 19.95
CA ARG A 27 3.67 1.12 19.13
C ARG A 27 4.67 1.96 19.91
N LYS A 28 4.19 2.86 20.78
CA LYS A 28 5.05 3.67 21.67
C LYS A 28 6.00 2.85 22.51
N ILE A 29 5.60 1.65 22.92
CA ILE A 29 6.42 0.71 23.71
C ILE A 29 7.10 -0.37 22.85
N GLY A 30 7.13 -0.20 21.53
CA GLY A 30 7.79 -1.12 20.61
C GLY A 30 7.00 -2.41 20.31
N ILE A 31 5.71 -2.49 20.67
CA ILE A 31 4.85 -3.63 20.35
C ILE A 31 4.10 -3.37 19.04
N GLU A 32 4.53 -4.02 17.96
CA GLU A 32 3.88 -3.96 16.66
C GLU A 32 2.75 -5.01 16.56
N LEU A 33 1.49 -4.57 16.64
CA LEU A 33 0.33 -5.42 16.41
C LEU A 33 0.06 -5.58 14.90
N PRO A 34 -0.38 -6.78 14.44
CA PRO A 34 -0.67 -6.99 13.03
C PRO A 34 -1.90 -6.20 12.59
N THR A 35 -1.81 -5.50 11.46
CA THR A 35 -2.90 -4.75 10.83
C THR A 35 -2.94 -5.00 9.32
N PHE A 36 -4.14 -4.90 8.74
CA PHE A 36 -4.33 -4.84 7.28
C PHE A 36 -5.08 -3.61 6.81
N CYS A 37 -5.83 -2.93 7.68
CA CYS A 37 -6.74 -1.84 7.31
C CYS A 37 -6.51 -0.57 8.15
N TYR A 38 -5.32 -0.46 8.71
CA TYR A 38 -4.93 0.68 9.52
C TYR A 38 -3.68 1.29 8.90
N HIS A 39 -3.81 2.54 8.48
CA HIS A 39 -2.77 3.39 7.94
C HIS A 39 -2.83 4.72 8.69
N SER A 40 -1.69 5.29 9.09
CA SER A 40 -1.64 6.48 9.96
C SER A 40 -2.24 7.73 9.32
N GLU A 41 -2.23 7.80 7.99
CA GLU A 41 -2.76 8.92 7.21
C GLU A 41 -4.24 8.77 6.83
N LEU A 42 -4.86 7.63 7.15
CA LEU A 42 -6.25 7.33 6.74
C LEU A 42 -7.18 7.32 7.95
N SER A 43 -8.47 7.56 7.68
CA SER A 43 -9.54 7.42 8.65
C SER A 43 -9.62 6.00 9.22
N LEU A 44 -10.17 5.86 10.44
CA LEU A 44 -10.32 4.56 11.09
C LEU A 44 -11.40 3.71 10.41
N TYR A 45 -11.02 2.53 9.92
CA TYR A 45 -11.96 1.56 9.34
C TYR A 45 -12.30 0.40 10.26
N GLY A 46 -11.30 -0.22 10.90
CA GLY A 46 -11.52 -1.26 11.92
C GLY A 46 -12.10 -2.59 11.42
N ALA A 47 -12.06 -2.88 10.12
CA ALA A 47 -12.67 -4.07 9.54
C ALA A 47 -11.84 -5.36 9.68
N CYS A 48 -10.50 -5.30 9.60
CA CYS A 48 -9.68 -6.50 9.45
C CYS A 48 -9.59 -7.39 10.70
N ARG A 49 -9.84 -6.84 11.89
CA ARG A 49 -9.75 -7.54 13.20
C ARG A 49 -8.41 -8.23 13.51
N MET A 50 -7.32 -7.93 12.80
CA MET A 50 -5.99 -8.45 13.14
C MET A 50 -5.40 -7.80 14.39
N CYS A 51 -5.71 -6.53 14.63
CA CYS A 51 -5.19 -5.73 15.73
C CYS A 51 -5.87 -6.02 17.08
N VAL A 52 -6.64 -7.10 17.20
CA VAL A 52 -7.39 -7.39 18.43
C VAL A 52 -6.47 -7.66 19.61
N VAL A 53 -6.89 -7.22 20.79
CA VAL A 53 -6.23 -7.42 22.09
C VAL A 53 -7.28 -7.90 23.10
N GLU A 54 -6.84 -8.52 24.19
CA GLU A 54 -7.73 -8.90 25.29
C GLU A 54 -7.62 -7.86 26.41
N ILE A 55 -8.76 -7.33 26.85
CA ILE A 55 -8.83 -6.34 27.92
C ILE A 55 -9.59 -6.97 29.10
N GLU A 56 -8.98 -6.95 30.29
CA GLU A 56 -9.60 -7.49 31.50
C GLU A 56 -10.95 -6.82 31.76
N GLY A 57 -12.00 -7.63 31.97
CA GLY A 57 -13.37 -7.15 32.15
C GLY A 57 -14.11 -6.69 30.89
N ARG A 58 -13.44 -6.60 29.72
CA ARG A 58 -14.07 -6.21 28.43
C ARG A 58 -13.94 -7.25 27.33
N GLY A 59 -13.07 -8.25 27.48
CA GLY A 59 -12.87 -9.31 26.49
C GLY A 59 -12.03 -8.86 25.29
N ILE A 60 -12.30 -9.43 24.11
CA ILE A 60 -11.53 -9.17 22.89
C ILE A 60 -12.02 -7.91 22.20
N MET A 61 -11.13 -6.92 22.05
CA MET A 61 -11.43 -5.62 21.47
C MET A 61 -10.42 -5.26 20.37
N ALA A 62 -10.83 -4.47 19.38
CA ALA A 62 -9.93 -3.98 18.35
C ALA A 62 -9.10 -2.79 18.89
N SER A 63 -7.77 -2.91 18.89
CA SER A 63 -6.89 -1.85 19.43
C SER A 63 -6.94 -0.56 18.63
N CYS A 64 -7.16 -0.63 17.32
CA CYS A 64 -7.16 0.55 16.43
C CYS A 64 -8.32 1.52 16.66
N SER A 65 -9.45 1.05 17.21
CA SER A 65 -10.66 1.85 17.42
C SER A 65 -11.02 2.01 18.89
N THR A 66 -10.21 1.49 19.81
CA THR A 66 -10.49 1.54 21.25
C THR A 66 -9.59 2.60 21.89
N PRO A 67 -10.14 3.70 22.44
CA PRO A 67 -9.37 4.67 23.20
C PRO A 67 -8.80 4.05 24.49
N PRO A 68 -7.55 4.33 24.84
CA PRO A 68 -7.00 3.86 26.10
C PRO A 68 -7.60 4.66 27.27
N THR A 69 -7.99 3.99 28.35
CA THR A 69 -8.47 4.65 29.58
C THR A 69 -7.65 4.22 30.78
N PRO A 70 -7.42 5.10 31.77
CA PRO A 70 -6.67 4.75 32.98
C PRO A 70 -7.18 3.46 33.63
N GLY A 71 -6.24 2.63 34.11
CA GLY A 71 -6.54 1.36 34.78
C GLY A 71 -6.89 0.19 33.85
N MET A 72 -6.90 0.37 32.52
CA MET A 72 -7.00 -0.77 31.60
C MET A 72 -5.83 -1.73 31.80
N LYS A 73 -6.13 -3.04 31.75
CA LYS A 73 -5.13 -4.11 31.65
C LYS A 73 -5.34 -4.85 30.34
N ILE A 74 -4.30 -4.87 29.52
CA ILE A 74 -4.34 -5.26 28.12
C ILE A 74 -3.33 -6.38 27.91
N LEU A 75 -3.77 -7.48 27.32
CA LEU A 75 -2.95 -8.61 26.90
C LEU A 75 -2.94 -8.66 25.37
N THR A 76 -1.77 -8.50 24.77
CA THR A 76 -1.65 -8.39 23.31
C THR A 76 -1.50 -9.75 22.60
N ASN A 77 -1.15 -10.80 23.36
CA ASN A 77 -0.81 -12.11 22.82
C ASN A 77 -1.39 -13.29 23.63
N SER A 78 -2.54 -13.12 24.28
CA SER A 78 -3.20 -14.21 25.00
C SER A 78 -3.59 -15.37 24.07
N PRO A 79 -3.80 -16.60 24.61
CA PRO A 79 -4.28 -17.74 23.79
C PRO A 79 -5.58 -17.44 23.04
N ARG A 80 -6.46 -16.60 23.62
CA ARG A 80 -7.70 -16.19 22.98
C ARG A 80 -7.44 -15.26 21.79
N VAL A 81 -6.57 -14.26 21.96
CA VAL A 81 -6.15 -13.35 20.88
C VAL A 81 -5.50 -14.11 19.72
N GLN A 82 -4.58 -15.04 20.02
CA GLN A 82 -3.92 -15.86 18.99
C GLN A 82 -4.93 -16.69 18.18
N ARG A 83 -5.90 -17.32 18.85
CA ARG A 83 -6.97 -18.09 18.17
C ARG A 83 -7.83 -17.22 17.27
N VAL A 84 -8.18 -16.01 17.70
CA VAL A 84 -8.97 -15.07 16.89
C VAL A 84 -8.17 -14.66 15.65
N ARG A 85 -6.92 -14.21 15.80
CA ARG A 85 -6.07 -13.79 14.66
C ARG A 85 -5.88 -14.91 13.64
N ARG A 86 -5.60 -16.14 14.11
CA ARG A 86 -5.48 -17.31 13.22
C ARG A 86 -6.79 -17.58 12.47
N THR A 87 -7.93 -17.49 13.15
CA THR A 87 -9.25 -17.70 12.53
C THR A 87 -9.55 -16.62 11.48
N VAL A 88 -9.24 -15.35 11.76
CA VAL A 88 -9.36 -14.26 10.79
C VAL A 88 -8.52 -14.53 9.55
N LEU A 89 -7.25 -14.92 9.72
CA LEU A 89 -6.38 -15.24 8.59
C LEU A 89 -6.92 -16.41 7.76
N GLU A 90 -7.40 -17.47 8.40
CA GLU A 90 -8.04 -18.60 7.70
C GLU A 90 -9.27 -18.15 6.90
N LEU A 91 -10.12 -17.27 7.45
CA LEU A 91 -11.30 -16.74 6.74
C LEU A 91 -10.91 -15.84 5.56
N LEU A 92 -9.87 -15.01 5.70
CA LEU A 92 -9.36 -14.21 4.60
C LEU A 92 -8.80 -15.10 3.49
N LEU A 93 -7.98 -16.09 3.86
CA LEU A 93 -7.37 -17.02 2.91
C LEU A 93 -8.38 -17.94 2.22
N ALA A 94 -9.49 -18.27 2.88
CA ALA A 94 -10.61 -19.01 2.31
C ALA A 94 -11.23 -18.29 1.10
N ASN A 95 -11.25 -16.96 1.11
CA ASN A 95 -11.82 -16.13 0.04
C ASN A 95 -10.76 -15.52 -0.89
N HIS A 96 -9.51 -15.96 -0.80
CA HIS A 96 -8.36 -15.38 -1.50
C HIS A 96 -7.73 -16.42 -2.45
N GLU A 97 -7.34 -15.98 -3.65
CA GLU A 97 -6.57 -16.82 -4.57
C GLU A 97 -5.12 -16.95 -4.11
N ARG A 98 -4.70 -18.18 -3.79
CA ARG A 98 -3.44 -18.50 -3.08
C ARG A 98 -2.29 -18.93 -3.99
N GLU A 99 -2.31 -18.49 -5.25
CA GLU A 99 -1.23 -18.73 -6.22
C GLU A 99 -0.02 -17.82 -5.95
N CYS A 100 0.61 -18.00 -4.78
CA CYS A 100 1.64 -17.09 -4.28
C CYS A 100 2.92 -17.12 -5.12
N THR A 101 3.29 -18.27 -5.68
CA THR A 101 4.56 -18.44 -6.42
C THR A 101 4.61 -17.69 -7.74
N THR A 102 3.45 -17.34 -8.29
CA THR A 102 3.31 -16.60 -9.55
C THR A 102 2.65 -15.24 -9.34
N CYS A 103 2.59 -14.75 -8.10
CA CYS A 103 2.00 -13.47 -7.74
C CYS A 103 3.06 -12.37 -7.71
N ASP A 104 2.74 -11.18 -8.25
CA ASP A 104 3.66 -10.03 -8.28
C ASP A 104 4.06 -9.52 -6.89
N ARG A 105 3.26 -9.83 -5.86
CA ARG A 105 3.53 -9.50 -4.46
C ARG A 105 4.21 -10.64 -3.70
N ASN A 106 4.70 -11.68 -4.37
CA ASN A 106 5.40 -12.76 -3.68
C ASN A 106 6.62 -12.23 -2.92
N GLY A 107 6.77 -12.61 -1.65
CA GLY A 107 7.85 -12.14 -0.78
C GLY A 107 7.61 -10.79 -0.10
N SER A 108 6.71 -9.95 -0.63
CA SER A 108 6.34 -8.65 -0.03
C SER A 108 4.87 -8.56 0.42
N CYS A 109 4.08 -9.62 0.24
CA CYS A 109 2.67 -9.67 0.61
C CYS A 109 2.46 -9.76 2.13
N LYS A 110 1.75 -8.79 2.70
CA LYS A 110 1.48 -8.75 4.16
C LYS A 110 0.58 -9.90 4.61
N LEU A 111 -0.36 -10.34 3.77
CA LEU A 111 -1.21 -11.49 4.08
C LEU A 111 -0.39 -12.77 4.17
N GLN A 112 0.57 -12.96 3.25
CA GLN A 112 1.49 -14.09 3.24
C GLN A 112 2.38 -14.07 4.49
N GLU A 113 2.99 -12.92 4.81
CA GLU A 113 3.81 -12.73 6.01
C GLU A 113 3.04 -13.10 7.29
N LEU A 114 1.83 -12.56 7.46
CA LEU A 114 1.03 -12.81 8.67
C LEU A 114 0.49 -14.23 8.74
N ALA A 115 0.09 -14.84 7.63
CA ALA A 115 -0.29 -16.25 7.59
C ALA A 115 0.85 -17.16 8.07
N ASN A 116 2.08 -16.89 7.61
CA ASN A 116 3.29 -17.59 8.03
C ASN A 116 3.60 -17.34 9.51
N ARG A 117 3.58 -16.08 9.96
CA ARG A 117 3.85 -15.68 11.35
C ARG A 117 2.90 -16.36 12.35
N PHE A 118 1.63 -16.53 11.99
CA PHE A 118 0.63 -17.20 12.83
C PHE A 118 0.53 -18.72 12.56
N GLY A 119 1.40 -19.28 11.73
CA GLY A 119 1.50 -20.72 11.47
C GLY A 119 0.22 -21.31 10.88
N VAL A 120 -0.45 -20.60 9.97
CA VAL A 120 -1.62 -21.10 9.25
C VAL A 120 -1.15 -22.16 8.24
N LYS A 121 -1.31 -23.45 8.59
CA LYS A 121 -0.92 -24.58 7.73
C LYS A 121 -2.08 -25.20 6.97
N LYS A 122 -3.30 -25.01 7.47
CA LYS A 122 -4.54 -25.56 6.90
C LYS A 122 -5.64 -24.53 7.11
N ILE A 123 -6.47 -24.37 6.08
CA ILE A 123 -7.69 -23.56 6.14
C ILE A 123 -8.84 -24.51 6.44
N ARG A 124 -9.60 -24.23 7.50
CA ARG A 124 -10.74 -25.06 7.91
C ARG A 124 -12.06 -24.66 7.26
N PHE A 125 -12.09 -23.50 6.60
CA PHE A 125 -13.25 -22.97 5.90
C PHE A 125 -13.21 -23.36 4.42
N GLY A 126 -14.34 -23.18 3.73
CA GLY A 126 -14.45 -23.46 2.30
C GLY A 126 -13.55 -22.55 1.45
N GLU A 127 -13.62 -22.75 0.15
CA GLU A 127 -12.90 -21.92 -0.82
C GLU A 127 -13.88 -21.07 -1.61
N ARG A 128 -13.37 -20.03 -2.26
CA ARG A 128 -14.17 -19.19 -3.14
C ARG A 128 -14.65 -19.99 -4.35
N ASP A 129 -15.97 -20.04 -4.55
CA ASP A 129 -16.57 -20.78 -5.67
C ASP A 129 -16.43 -20.05 -7.03
N ILE A 130 -16.33 -18.72 -7.02
CA ILE A 130 -16.43 -17.89 -8.22
C ILE A 130 -15.17 -17.04 -8.40
N LYS A 131 -14.45 -17.26 -9.50
CA LYS A 131 -13.41 -16.35 -9.97
C LYS A 131 -14.03 -15.15 -10.69
N LEU A 132 -13.61 -13.96 -10.30
CA LEU A 132 -13.99 -12.71 -10.93
C LEU A 132 -12.97 -12.33 -12.02
N PRO A 133 -13.39 -11.63 -13.08
CA PRO A 133 -12.47 -11.19 -14.12
C PRO A 133 -11.45 -10.20 -13.58
N LEU A 134 -10.22 -10.32 -14.07
CA LEU A 134 -9.17 -9.32 -13.86
C LEU A 134 -9.47 -8.10 -14.72
N ASP A 135 -9.09 -6.93 -14.21
CA ASP A 135 -9.12 -5.69 -14.97
C ASP A 135 -7.68 -5.24 -15.27
N GLN A 136 -7.33 -5.30 -16.56
CA GLN A 136 -6.03 -4.92 -17.12
C GLN A 136 -6.15 -3.72 -18.09
N SER A 137 -7.31 -3.06 -18.07
CA SER A 137 -7.67 -1.97 -18.98
C SER A 137 -6.78 -0.73 -18.80
N SER A 138 -6.39 -0.43 -17.56
CA SER A 138 -5.51 0.70 -17.25
C SER A 138 -4.11 0.45 -17.82
N PRO A 139 -3.43 1.51 -18.30
CA PRO A 139 -2.05 1.42 -18.72
C PRO A 139 -1.08 1.24 -17.54
N SER A 140 -1.52 1.48 -16.30
CA SER A 140 -0.60 1.61 -15.16
C SER A 140 -0.93 0.67 -14.00
N ILE A 141 -2.19 0.24 -13.85
CA ILE A 141 -2.64 -0.56 -12.71
C ILE A 141 -3.37 -1.81 -13.21
N VAL A 142 -3.01 -2.97 -12.65
CA VAL A 142 -3.77 -4.22 -12.82
C VAL A 142 -4.53 -4.50 -11.54
N ARG A 143 -5.83 -4.81 -11.69
CA ARG A 143 -6.73 -5.12 -10.57
C ARG A 143 -7.18 -6.57 -10.63
N ASP A 144 -6.85 -7.31 -9.59
CA ASP A 144 -7.27 -8.69 -9.38
C ASP A 144 -8.18 -8.79 -8.13
N PRO A 145 -9.52 -8.77 -8.31
CA PRO A 145 -10.46 -8.87 -7.19
C PRO A 145 -10.39 -10.20 -6.45
N ASN A 146 -9.79 -11.25 -7.03
CA ASN A 146 -9.67 -12.57 -6.39
C ASN A 146 -8.61 -12.58 -5.28
N LYS A 147 -7.71 -11.60 -5.28
CA LYS A 147 -6.70 -11.39 -4.23
C LYS A 147 -7.10 -10.32 -3.21
N CYS A 148 -8.28 -9.70 -3.35
CA CYS A 148 -8.72 -8.63 -2.45
C CYS A 148 -9.18 -9.18 -1.10
N ILE A 149 -8.72 -8.57 -0.01
CA ILE A 149 -9.14 -8.88 1.38
C ILE A 149 -10.12 -7.86 1.97
N LEU A 150 -10.63 -6.93 1.14
CA LEU A 150 -11.58 -5.89 1.56
C LEU A 150 -11.07 -5.03 2.73
N CYS A 151 -9.76 -4.76 2.79
CA CYS A 151 -9.19 -3.90 3.83
C CYS A 151 -9.56 -2.42 3.66
N GLY A 152 -9.97 -2.01 2.46
CA GLY A 152 -10.43 -0.64 2.19
C GLY A 152 -9.34 0.43 2.22
N ASP A 153 -8.06 0.07 2.33
CA ASP A 153 -6.96 1.06 2.28
C ASP A 153 -6.92 1.74 0.90
N CYS A 154 -7.08 0.97 -0.19
CA CYS A 154 -7.12 1.51 -1.55
C CYS A 154 -8.27 2.50 -1.79
N VAL A 155 -9.46 2.20 -1.26
CA VAL A 155 -10.65 3.06 -1.35
C VAL A 155 -10.38 4.38 -0.61
N ARG A 156 -9.98 4.30 0.66
CA ARG A 156 -9.70 5.48 1.49
C ARG A 156 -8.52 6.30 0.98
N MET A 157 -7.45 5.66 0.50
CA MET A 157 -6.32 6.39 -0.09
C MET A 157 -6.74 7.17 -1.35
N CYS A 158 -7.58 6.56 -2.18
CA CYS A 158 -8.07 7.21 -3.40
C CYS A 158 -9.05 8.36 -3.10
N SER A 159 -9.89 8.24 -2.06
CA SER A 159 -10.88 9.27 -1.72
C SER A 159 -10.35 10.35 -0.75
N GLU A 160 -9.69 9.95 0.34
CA GLU A 160 -9.28 10.86 1.42
C GLU A 160 -7.98 11.59 1.13
N VAL A 161 -7.03 10.94 0.44
CA VAL A 161 -5.70 11.52 0.16
C VAL A 161 -5.64 12.10 -1.25
N GLN A 162 -6.07 11.33 -2.26
CA GLN A 162 -6.04 11.81 -3.64
C GLN A 162 -7.27 12.67 -4.02
N GLY A 163 -8.39 12.54 -3.30
CA GLY A 163 -9.61 13.29 -3.61
C GLY A 163 -10.38 12.82 -4.85
N ILE A 164 -9.99 11.69 -5.47
CA ILE A 164 -10.57 11.20 -6.72
C ILE A 164 -11.75 10.26 -6.45
N GLY A 165 -11.59 9.30 -5.53
CA GLY A 165 -12.64 8.31 -5.23
C GLY A 165 -12.98 7.38 -6.39
N ALA A 166 -12.00 7.03 -7.25
CA ALA A 166 -12.21 6.15 -8.40
C ALA A 166 -12.54 4.69 -8.03
N LEU A 167 -12.29 4.27 -6.78
CA LEU A 167 -12.57 2.94 -6.26
C LEU A 167 -13.45 3.05 -5.01
N ASP A 168 -14.49 2.22 -4.92
CA ASP A 168 -15.33 2.11 -3.73
C ASP A 168 -15.82 0.67 -3.51
N PHE A 169 -16.46 0.42 -2.37
CA PHE A 169 -17.15 -0.83 -2.08
C PHE A 169 -18.47 -0.91 -2.83
N THR A 170 -18.67 -2.00 -3.58
CA THR A 170 -19.93 -2.35 -4.21
C THR A 170 -20.45 -3.68 -3.67
N GLY A 171 -21.76 -3.88 -3.73
CA GLY A 171 -22.40 -5.06 -3.14
C GLY A 171 -22.54 -4.99 -1.61
N ARG A 172 -22.95 -6.10 -0.98
CA ARG A 172 -23.18 -6.19 0.47
C ARG A 172 -22.83 -7.57 1.01
N GLY A 173 -22.40 -7.61 2.27
CA GLY A 173 -22.07 -8.86 2.97
C GLY A 173 -20.98 -9.65 2.25
N SER A 174 -21.20 -10.96 2.05
CA SER A 174 -20.26 -11.83 1.32
C SER A 174 -20.10 -11.49 -0.16
N LYS A 175 -20.99 -10.67 -0.73
CA LYS A 175 -20.90 -10.19 -2.12
C LYS A 175 -20.21 -8.84 -2.25
N ALA A 176 -19.65 -8.30 -1.16
CA ALA A 176 -18.92 -7.04 -1.22
C ALA A 176 -17.63 -7.18 -2.04
N THR A 177 -17.35 -6.20 -2.90
CA THR A 177 -16.12 -6.10 -3.68
C THR A 177 -15.67 -4.66 -3.74
N VAL A 178 -14.37 -4.42 -3.97
CA VAL A 178 -13.88 -3.09 -4.34
C VAL A 178 -13.96 -2.99 -5.86
N ALA A 179 -14.61 -1.97 -6.39
CA ALA A 179 -14.74 -1.77 -7.83
C ALA A 179 -14.86 -0.28 -8.19
N PRO A 180 -14.54 0.09 -9.44
CA PRO A 180 -14.90 1.41 -9.97
C PRO A 180 -16.41 1.62 -10.05
N ALA A 181 -16.80 2.89 -10.24
CA ALA A 181 -18.20 3.27 -10.38
C ALA A 181 -18.91 2.42 -11.46
N PHE A 182 -20.10 1.92 -11.13
CA PHE A 182 -20.92 1.07 -12.00
C PHE A 182 -20.25 -0.23 -12.48
N ASN A 183 -19.22 -0.71 -11.77
CA ASN A 183 -18.40 -1.86 -12.17
C ASN A 183 -17.77 -1.70 -13.57
N LYS A 184 -17.52 -0.46 -13.99
CA LYS A 184 -16.75 -0.15 -15.18
C LYS A 184 -15.30 -0.61 -15.03
N GLN A 185 -14.60 -0.66 -16.16
CA GLN A 185 -13.16 -0.86 -16.17
C GLN A 185 -12.44 0.38 -15.62
N LEU A 186 -11.25 0.19 -15.06
CA LEU A 186 -10.48 1.29 -14.47
C LEU A 186 -10.11 2.39 -15.49
N SER A 187 -9.96 2.03 -16.77
CA SER A 187 -9.73 2.98 -17.86
C SER A 187 -10.96 3.81 -18.26
N GLU A 188 -12.15 3.47 -17.77
CA GLU A 188 -13.43 4.09 -18.16
C GLU A 188 -14.00 5.02 -17.06
N VAL A 189 -13.20 5.30 -16.03
CA VAL A 189 -13.54 6.16 -14.89
C VAL A 189 -12.46 7.23 -14.71
N GLU A 190 -12.70 8.18 -13.80
CA GLU A 190 -11.82 9.33 -13.49
C GLU A 190 -10.51 8.93 -12.77
N CYS A 191 -10.00 7.71 -12.97
CA CYS A 191 -8.74 7.28 -12.40
C CYS A 191 -7.56 7.97 -13.12
N VAL A 192 -6.80 8.76 -12.37
CA VAL A 192 -5.60 9.46 -12.85
C VAL A 192 -4.33 8.61 -12.86
N ASN A 193 -4.44 7.30 -12.63
CA ASN A 193 -3.34 6.33 -12.69
C ASN A 193 -2.15 6.61 -11.73
N CYS A 194 -2.35 7.36 -10.63
CA CYS A 194 -1.28 7.74 -9.70
C CYS A 194 -0.68 6.58 -8.87
N GLY A 195 -1.29 5.39 -8.90
CA GLY A 195 -0.75 4.19 -8.25
C GLY A 195 -0.84 4.14 -6.72
N GLN A 196 -1.35 5.19 -6.05
CA GLN A 196 -1.43 5.23 -4.58
C GLN A 196 -2.24 4.07 -3.99
N CYS A 197 -3.30 3.64 -4.68
CA CYS A 197 -4.10 2.47 -4.28
C CYS A 197 -3.32 1.15 -4.37
N SER A 198 -2.38 1.03 -5.32
CA SER A 198 -1.46 -0.10 -5.43
C SER A 198 -0.43 -0.04 -4.30
N ALA A 199 0.15 1.14 -4.03
CA ALA A 199 1.15 1.34 -2.97
C ALA A 199 0.66 0.87 -1.58
N VAL A 200 -0.58 1.21 -1.22
CA VAL A 200 -1.17 0.81 0.07
C VAL A 200 -1.81 -0.58 0.07
N CYS A 201 -1.88 -1.28 -1.07
CA CYS A 201 -2.50 -2.60 -1.13
C CYS A 201 -1.63 -3.65 -0.41
N PRO A 202 -2.13 -4.33 0.64
CA PRO A 202 -1.32 -5.29 1.40
C PRO A 202 -1.17 -6.66 0.70
N THR A 203 -1.73 -6.81 -0.50
CA THR A 203 -1.87 -8.07 -1.26
C THR A 203 -1.68 -7.81 -2.75
N GLY A 204 -1.71 -8.86 -3.58
CA GLY A 204 -1.65 -8.74 -5.05
C GLY A 204 -2.95 -8.29 -5.73
N ALA A 205 -3.88 -7.65 -5.01
CA ALA A 205 -5.18 -7.26 -5.57
C ALA A 205 -5.10 -6.01 -6.45
N LEU A 206 -4.16 -5.12 -6.18
CA LEU A 206 -3.84 -3.94 -6.98
C LEU A 206 -2.33 -3.89 -7.09
N VAL A 207 -1.83 -3.97 -8.33
CA VAL A 207 -0.40 -3.98 -8.63
C VAL A 207 -0.11 -3.03 -9.79
N VAL A 208 1.13 -2.55 -9.87
CA VAL A 208 1.59 -1.81 -11.05
C VAL A 208 1.60 -2.76 -12.23
N LYS A 209 1.19 -2.29 -13.41
CA LYS A 209 1.25 -3.07 -14.64
C LYS A 209 2.70 -3.42 -14.95
N ASP A 210 3.01 -4.70 -14.96
CA ASP A 210 4.36 -5.17 -15.26
C ASP A 210 4.66 -5.03 -16.76
N GLU A 211 5.80 -4.42 -17.06
CA GLU A 211 6.30 -4.14 -18.40
C GLU A 211 7.70 -4.76 -18.61
N THR A 212 8.15 -5.61 -17.66
CA THR A 212 9.48 -6.22 -17.64
C THR A 212 9.75 -7.07 -18.88
N ASP A 213 8.77 -7.87 -19.32
CA ASP A 213 8.92 -8.71 -20.53
C ASP A 213 9.10 -7.87 -21.80
N LYS A 214 8.43 -6.71 -21.90
CA LYS A 214 8.62 -5.80 -23.03
C LYS A 214 10.02 -5.19 -23.02
N ALA A 215 10.56 -4.87 -21.84
CA ALA A 215 11.91 -4.39 -21.70
C ALA A 215 12.93 -5.46 -22.12
N TRP A 216 12.78 -6.71 -21.67
CA TRP A 216 13.65 -7.82 -22.09
C TRP A 216 13.59 -8.09 -23.60
N ALA A 217 12.39 -8.08 -24.18
CA ALA A 217 12.23 -8.24 -25.62
C ALA A 217 12.92 -7.13 -26.42
N ALA A 218 12.97 -5.90 -25.89
CA ALA A 218 13.70 -4.80 -26.50
C ALA A 218 15.22 -4.99 -26.37
N ILE A 219 15.71 -5.28 -25.16
CA ILE A 219 17.14 -5.47 -24.86
C ILE A 219 17.76 -6.60 -25.70
N ASN A 220 17.02 -7.69 -25.89
CA ASN A 220 17.50 -8.86 -26.64
C ASN A 220 17.37 -8.71 -28.16
N ASN A 221 16.86 -7.58 -28.67
CA ASN A 221 16.73 -7.34 -30.10
C ASN A 221 17.99 -6.62 -30.64
N PRO A 222 18.84 -7.28 -31.45
CA PRO A 222 20.08 -6.70 -31.95
C PRO A 222 19.88 -5.54 -32.94
N GLU A 223 18.67 -5.37 -33.48
CA GLU A 223 18.33 -4.28 -34.40
C GLU A 223 17.91 -2.99 -33.65
N LYS A 224 17.74 -3.06 -32.33
CA LYS A 224 17.31 -1.92 -31.52
C LYS A 224 18.47 -1.35 -30.72
N MET A 225 18.56 -0.02 -30.71
CA MET A 225 19.29 0.70 -29.68
C MET A 225 18.33 0.99 -28.53
N VAL A 226 18.58 0.37 -27.38
CA VAL A 226 17.71 0.46 -26.21
C VAL A 226 18.26 1.49 -25.23
N VAL A 227 17.47 2.54 -25.04
CA VAL A 227 17.79 3.65 -24.16
C VAL A 227 16.91 3.57 -22.92
N VAL A 228 17.51 3.75 -21.74
CA VAL A 228 16.78 3.86 -20.46
C VAL A 228 17.04 5.22 -19.82
N GLN A 229 15.99 5.79 -19.23
CA GLN A 229 16.05 7.01 -18.44
C GLN A 229 15.65 6.72 -16.99
N VAL A 230 16.41 7.26 -16.04
CA VAL A 230 16.17 7.06 -14.60
C VAL A 230 15.56 8.32 -14.01
N ALA A 231 14.32 8.20 -13.50
CA ALA A 231 13.63 9.29 -12.82
C ALA A 231 14.36 9.73 -11.53
N PRO A 232 14.17 10.98 -11.06
CA PRO A 232 14.91 11.51 -9.91
C PRO A 232 14.80 10.66 -8.64
N ALA A 233 13.59 10.26 -8.25
CA ALA A 233 13.33 9.53 -7.00
C ALA A 233 13.91 8.10 -6.97
N VAL A 234 14.10 7.47 -8.13
CA VAL A 234 14.58 6.08 -8.20
C VAL A 234 15.96 5.93 -7.56
N ARG A 235 16.84 6.93 -7.71
CA ARG A 235 18.22 6.87 -7.23
C ARG A 235 18.37 6.93 -5.71
N VAL A 236 17.32 7.28 -4.97
CA VAL A 236 17.32 7.37 -3.50
C VAL A 236 16.42 6.32 -2.84
N ALA A 237 15.46 5.77 -3.58
CA ALA A 237 14.53 4.75 -3.07
C ALA A 237 14.95 3.32 -3.42
N LEU A 238 15.55 3.09 -4.59
CA LEU A 238 15.84 1.72 -5.07
C LEU A 238 16.79 0.95 -4.13
N GLY A 239 17.63 1.64 -3.38
CA GLY A 239 18.54 1.00 -2.42
C GLY A 239 17.82 0.21 -1.32
N GLU A 240 16.61 0.62 -0.93
CA GLU A 240 15.84 -0.01 0.15
C GLU A 240 15.48 -1.46 -0.18
N GLU A 241 15.17 -1.76 -1.45
CA GLU A 241 14.91 -3.11 -1.95
C GLU A 241 16.13 -4.03 -1.88
N PHE A 242 17.34 -3.46 -1.72
CA PHE A 242 18.60 -4.19 -1.53
C PHE A 242 19.11 -4.11 -0.08
N GLY A 243 18.27 -3.70 0.87
CA GLY A 243 18.59 -3.63 2.29
C GLY A 243 19.47 -2.44 2.70
N LEU A 244 19.60 -1.43 1.84
CA LEU A 244 20.26 -0.17 2.19
C LEU A 244 19.32 0.72 2.99
N PRO A 245 19.84 1.61 3.86
CA PRO A 245 19.03 2.58 4.59
C PRO A 245 18.23 3.49 3.65
N ALA A 246 17.02 3.87 4.08
CA ALA A 246 16.18 4.81 3.34
C ALA A 246 16.90 6.13 3.05
N GLY A 247 16.81 6.59 1.80
CA GLY A 247 17.48 7.80 1.32
C GLY A 247 18.95 7.63 0.92
N GLU A 248 19.52 6.41 0.98
CA GLU A 248 20.88 6.19 0.45
C GLU A 248 20.93 6.44 -1.07
N ILE A 249 21.88 7.26 -1.52
CA ILE A 249 22.07 7.59 -2.93
C ILE A 249 22.76 6.42 -3.65
N VAL A 250 22.07 5.80 -4.59
CA VAL A 250 22.55 4.63 -5.34
C VAL A 250 22.81 4.90 -6.84
N THR A 251 22.87 6.16 -7.27
CA THR A 251 22.97 6.57 -8.70
C THR A 251 23.99 5.75 -9.50
N GLY A 252 25.24 5.66 -9.04
CA GLY A 252 26.28 4.92 -9.75
C GLY A 252 26.02 3.40 -9.81
N LYS A 253 25.43 2.84 -8.75
CA LYS A 253 25.03 1.42 -8.69
C LYS A 253 23.92 1.13 -9.71
N VAL A 254 22.92 2.02 -9.82
CA VAL A 254 21.82 1.90 -10.80
C VAL A 254 22.35 1.93 -12.24
N VAL A 255 23.21 2.91 -12.56
CA VAL A 255 23.80 3.00 -13.91
C VAL A 255 24.62 1.74 -14.24
N SER A 256 25.41 1.25 -13.29
CA SER A 256 26.19 0.02 -13.48
C SER A 256 25.29 -1.19 -13.70
N ALA A 257 24.22 -1.33 -12.92
CA ALA A 257 23.25 -2.42 -13.06
C ALA A 257 22.55 -2.40 -14.42
N LEU A 258 22.02 -1.24 -14.85
CA LEU A 258 21.34 -1.11 -16.14
C LEU A 258 22.26 -1.44 -17.32
N LYS A 259 23.53 -1.01 -17.28
CA LYS A 259 24.51 -1.40 -18.31
C LYS A 259 24.78 -2.90 -18.33
N ARG A 260 24.85 -3.54 -17.15
CA ARG A 260 25.02 -5.00 -17.03
C ARG A 260 23.80 -5.78 -17.51
N LEU A 261 22.61 -5.21 -17.41
CA LEU A 261 21.37 -5.80 -17.92
C LEU A 261 21.28 -5.77 -19.45
N GLY A 262 22.05 -4.92 -20.13
CA GLY A 262 22.12 -4.87 -21.59
C GLY A 262 21.57 -3.61 -22.25
N PHE A 263 21.26 -2.55 -21.48
CA PHE A 263 20.89 -1.26 -22.06
C PHE A 263 22.09 -0.58 -22.75
N ASP A 264 21.91 -0.12 -24.00
CA ASP A 264 22.97 0.54 -24.78
C ASP A 264 23.35 1.92 -24.22
N LYS A 265 22.34 2.67 -23.75
CA LYS A 265 22.51 4.01 -23.17
C LYS A 265 21.66 4.16 -21.93
N VAL A 266 22.27 4.71 -20.88
CA VAL A 266 21.61 5.08 -19.63
C VAL A 266 21.69 6.60 -19.51
N PHE A 267 20.53 7.25 -19.53
CA PHE A 267 20.39 8.68 -19.34
C PHE A 267 19.63 8.99 -18.05
N ASP A 268 19.66 10.27 -17.70
CA ASP A 268 19.05 10.79 -16.49
C ASP A 268 17.88 11.70 -16.87
N THR A 269 16.70 11.44 -16.29
CA THR A 269 15.51 12.28 -16.51
C THR A 269 15.72 13.71 -15.97
N CYS A 270 16.69 13.96 -15.09
CA CYS A 270 17.04 15.31 -14.65
C CYS A 270 17.44 16.22 -15.81
N ILE A 271 18.08 15.71 -16.86
CA ILE A 271 18.41 16.52 -18.05
C ILE A 271 17.14 17.03 -18.72
N THR A 272 16.14 16.15 -18.88
CA THR A 272 14.85 16.56 -19.44
C THR A 272 14.07 17.46 -18.49
N ALA A 273 14.24 17.30 -17.16
CA ALA A 273 13.66 18.21 -16.18
C ALA A 273 14.25 19.63 -16.29
N ASP A 274 15.56 19.76 -16.50
CA ASP A 274 16.22 21.05 -16.73
C ASP A 274 15.67 21.73 -18.00
N LEU A 275 15.47 20.97 -19.08
CA LEU A 275 14.82 21.47 -20.29
C LEU A 275 13.38 21.91 -20.03
N THR A 276 12.60 21.14 -19.28
CA THR A 276 11.24 21.54 -18.86
C THR A 276 11.26 22.85 -18.09
N VAL A 277 12.20 23.02 -17.15
CA VAL A 277 12.32 24.27 -16.36
C VAL A 277 12.61 25.46 -17.27
N ILE A 278 13.50 25.32 -18.25
CA ILE A 278 13.81 26.40 -19.20
C ILE A 278 12.55 26.83 -19.96
N GLU A 279 11.82 25.86 -20.52
CA GLU A 279 10.62 26.15 -21.31
C GLU A 279 9.46 26.69 -20.46
N GLU A 280 9.14 26.06 -19.31
CA GLU A 280 8.08 26.53 -18.42
C GLU A 280 8.39 27.92 -17.86
N THR A 281 9.66 28.24 -17.60
CA THR A 281 10.09 29.58 -17.13
C THR A 281 9.94 30.63 -18.23
N ASN A 282 10.34 30.33 -19.47
CA ASN A 282 10.16 31.26 -20.59
C ASN A 282 8.67 31.54 -20.84
N GLU A 283 7.84 30.50 -20.78
CA GLU A 283 6.39 30.64 -20.87
C GLU A 283 5.83 31.52 -19.72
N PHE A 284 6.28 31.28 -18.49
CA PHE A 284 5.87 32.05 -17.33
C PHE A 284 6.20 33.53 -17.46
N ILE A 285 7.44 33.86 -17.83
CA ILE A 285 7.89 35.24 -18.02
C ILE A 285 7.04 35.93 -19.10
N SER A 286 6.77 35.25 -20.22
CA SER A 286 5.93 35.79 -21.29
C SER A 286 4.51 36.10 -20.80
N ARG A 287 3.87 35.17 -20.09
CA ARG A 287 2.51 35.34 -19.53
C ARG A 287 2.46 36.48 -18.50
N LEU A 288 3.48 36.56 -17.64
CA LEU A 288 3.59 37.59 -16.61
C LEU A 288 3.73 38.99 -17.23
N GLN A 289 4.56 39.15 -18.25
CA GLN A 289 4.75 40.43 -18.95
C GLN A 289 3.49 40.90 -19.68
N GLN A 290 2.71 39.96 -20.22
CA GLN A 290 1.46 40.26 -20.95
C GLN A 290 0.25 40.40 -20.03
N GLY A 291 0.34 39.97 -18.76
CA GLY A 291 -0.75 40.01 -17.80
C GLY A 291 -1.92 39.07 -18.12
N GLU A 292 -1.68 38.00 -18.88
CA GLU A 292 -2.72 37.05 -19.30
C GLU A 292 -2.45 35.61 -18.82
N LYS A 293 -3.52 34.82 -18.67
CA LYS A 293 -3.47 33.36 -18.42
C LYS A 293 -2.64 32.94 -17.19
N LEU A 294 -2.81 33.68 -16.10
CA LEU A 294 -2.29 33.36 -14.77
C LEU A 294 -3.41 32.84 -13.85
N PRO A 295 -3.12 31.90 -12.92
CA PRO A 295 -1.81 31.29 -12.67
C PRO A 295 -1.43 30.25 -13.74
N GLN A 296 -0.12 30.06 -13.95
CA GLN A 296 0.41 28.94 -14.72
C GLN A 296 0.51 27.71 -13.81
N PHE A 297 0.06 26.56 -14.32
CA PHE A 297 0.19 25.27 -13.66
C PHE A 297 1.28 24.47 -14.36
N THR A 298 2.06 23.69 -13.60
CA THR A 298 3.02 22.73 -14.14
C THR A 298 2.30 21.61 -14.87
N SER A 299 2.96 21.02 -15.88
CA SER A 299 2.36 19.97 -16.72
C SER A 299 3.12 18.63 -16.68
N CYS A 300 4.12 18.51 -15.81
CA CYS A 300 5.01 17.35 -15.75
C CYS A 300 4.42 16.12 -15.02
N CYS A 301 3.37 16.32 -14.20
CA CYS A 301 2.66 15.21 -13.56
C CYS A 301 1.58 14.70 -14.52
N PRO A 302 1.54 13.39 -14.85
CA PRO A 302 0.54 12.84 -15.76
C PRO A 302 -0.86 12.71 -15.12
N ALA A 303 -0.94 12.83 -13.79
CA ALA A 303 -2.17 12.74 -13.00
C ALA A 303 -2.85 14.10 -12.82
#